data_AF-A0A3D5CNU2-F1
#
_entry.id   AF-A0A3D5CNU2-F1
#
_cell.length_a   1.000
_cell.length_b   1.000
_cell.length_c   1.000
_cell.angle_alpha   90.00
_cell.angle_beta   90.00
_cell.angle_gamma   90.00
#
_symmetry.space_group_name_H-M   'P 1'
#
loop_
_entity.id
_entity.type
_entity.pdbx_description
1 polymer ?
#
loop_
_entity_poly.entity_id
_entity_poly.type
_entity_poly.pdbx_seq_one_letter_code
_entity_poly.pdbx_strand_id
1 'polypeptide(L)'
;LVYSRIDHSEGTFFDGINQLPGGCAIELDLESETISQYRYYDIPLGTTDLDLTPSEYTSQFFDIFEDSVRLRLISDVPVGACLSGGLDSSSIVCMVNHLIKHGKKGTATLQKVFSARFKDFAETKYDESTYIDAVVSHTGVNAYSVQPTDQSLVDSLGEIVSHQGQPFGSSSVFAQWEVFRKAREEGVTVMLDGQGGDESLGGYQGFHHNHLASLARKMMVKRFVRESVNLHTIHGNPWIEIVSGTSLSLLPSSLQKHIKMAVRQKQSPWISQDFSKTYRNLDRYDSTVVRTDPFHQSLYRSFFTGLPPLLRFEDHNSMAHSIESRLPFLDHRLVEWLFSTPSDTKISHGTTKVILRDSMKDLLPNIVNHRQDKIGFNTPEDTWFRGKLKGLVENLVISESFSSRHFFNHDMVKEYLNEHMTGKQDHSFAIWRWMDLELWLRKFID
;
A
#
# COMPACT_ATOMS: atom_id res chain seq x y z
N LEU A 1 -11.85 -11.16 5.73
CA LEU A 1 -11.10 -12.26 6.40
C LEU A 1 -10.36 -13.24 5.47
N VAL A 2 -10.96 -13.85 4.43
CA VAL A 2 -10.19 -14.77 3.55
C VAL A 2 -9.34 -14.00 2.52
N TYR A 3 -9.95 -13.01 1.87
CA TYR A 3 -9.35 -12.38 0.69
C TYR A 3 -8.46 -11.18 1.00
N SER A 4 -8.54 -10.63 2.22
CA SER A 4 -7.92 -9.34 2.59
C SER A 4 -8.19 -8.26 1.54
N ARG A 5 -9.42 -8.25 1.01
CA ARG A 5 -9.89 -7.25 0.05
C ARG A 5 -11.02 -6.48 0.69
N ILE A 6 -10.91 -5.17 0.56
CA ILE A 6 -11.91 -4.15 0.86
C ILE A 6 -11.83 -3.16 -0.32
N ASP A 7 -12.82 -2.29 -0.49
CA ASP A 7 -12.77 -1.20 -1.49
C ASP A 7 -12.47 -1.64 -2.94
N HIS A 8 -12.85 -2.88 -3.29
CA HIS A 8 -12.57 -3.50 -4.60
C HIS A 8 -13.82 -3.64 -5.48
N SER A 9 -14.99 -3.25 -4.98
CA SER A 9 -16.29 -3.32 -5.64
C SER A 9 -17.21 -2.22 -5.10
N GLU A 10 -18.36 -2.00 -5.73
CA GLU A 10 -19.37 -1.03 -5.27
C GLU A 10 -20.01 -1.36 -3.91
N GLY A 11 -19.93 -2.61 -3.45
CA GLY A 11 -20.52 -3.00 -2.17
C GLY A 11 -19.78 -2.42 -0.97
N THR A 12 -20.54 -2.08 0.07
CA THR A 12 -20.02 -1.76 1.41
C THR A 12 -20.35 -2.89 2.41
N PHE A 13 -20.02 -2.68 3.68
CA PHE A 13 -20.40 -3.60 4.77
C PHE A 13 -21.86 -3.47 5.21
N PHE A 14 -22.61 -2.50 4.66
CA PHE A 14 -24.00 -2.22 5.02
C PHE A 14 -24.92 -2.47 3.84
N ASP A 15 -26.05 -3.13 4.10
CA ASP A 15 -27.07 -3.38 3.07
C ASP A 15 -27.72 -2.06 2.61
N GLY A 16 -27.97 -1.95 1.32
CA GLY A 16 -28.51 -0.73 0.70
C GLY A 16 -27.54 0.45 0.60
N ILE A 17 -26.30 0.34 1.09
CA ILE A 17 -25.28 1.38 0.97
C ILE A 17 -24.19 0.91 0.00
N ASN A 18 -24.02 1.63 -1.11
CA ASN A 18 -23.00 1.35 -2.11
C ASN A 18 -22.00 2.51 -2.21
N GLN A 19 -20.75 2.19 -2.50
CA GLN A 19 -19.71 3.17 -2.82
C GLN A 19 -19.66 3.41 -4.33
N LEU A 20 -19.49 4.67 -4.73
CA LEU A 20 -19.24 5.05 -6.12
C LEU A 20 -17.78 4.70 -6.49
N PRO A 21 -17.52 3.87 -7.51
CA PRO A 21 -16.16 3.54 -7.89
C PRO A 21 -15.39 4.75 -8.41
N GLY A 22 -14.06 4.77 -8.18
CA GLY A 22 -13.19 5.79 -8.76
C GLY A 22 -13.32 5.87 -10.29
N GLY A 23 -13.36 7.10 -10.82
CA GLY A 23 -13.53 7.38 -12.24
C GLY A 23 -14.97 7.23 -12.77
N CYS A 24 -15.95 7.04 -11.87
CA CYS A 24 -17.38 7.03 -12.21
C CYS A 24 -18.09 8.29 -11.70
N ALA A 25 -19.19 8.64 -12.35
CA ALA A 25 -20.11 9.70 -11.97
C ALA A 25 -21.54 9.14 -11.87
N ILE A 26 -22.37 9.82 -11.06
CA ILE A 26 -23.81 9.58 -10.96
C ILE A 26 -24.52 10.85 -11.44
N GLU A 27 -25.50 10.68 -12.32
CA GLU A 27 -26.39 11.73 -12.79
C GLU A 27 -27.82 11.41 -12.34
N LEU A 28 -28.45 12.37 -11.66
CA LEU A 28 -29.85 12.30 -11.24
C LEU A 28 -30.65 13.29 -12.05
N ASP A 29 -31.55 12.79 -12.89
CA ASP A 29 -32.56 13.59 -13.54
C ASP A 29 -33.66 13.93 -12.52
N LEU A 30 -33.86 15.22 -12.26
CA LEU A 30 -34.81 15.71 -11.25
C LEU A 30 -36.28 15.68 -11.73
N GLU A 31 -36.52 15.63 -13.04
CA GLU A 31 -37.89 15.55 -13.59
C GLU A 31 -38.38 14.11 -13.64
N SER A 32 -37.52 13.20 -14.11
CA SER A 32 -37.86 11.78 -14.22
C SER A 32 -37.52 10.95 -12.99
N GLU A 33 -36.79 11.54 -12.02
CA GLU A 33 -36.22 10.87 -10.85
C GLU A 33 -35.36 9.65 -11.21
N THR A 34 -34.77 9.65 -12.41
CA THR A 34 -33.93 8.55 -12.87
C THR A 34 -32.47 8.79 -12.51
N ILE A 35 -31.82 7.73 -12.04
CA ILE A 35 -30.40 7.71 -11.71
C ILE A 35 -29.67 6.94 -12.79
N SER A 36 -28.64 7.56 -13.38
CA SER A 36 -27.70 6.88 -14.26
C SER A 36 -26.28 6.97 -13.71
N GLN A 37 -25.50 5.91 -13.91
CA GLN A 37 -24.10 5.85 -13.51
C GLN A 37 -23.26 5.57 -14.75
N TYR A 38 -22.19 6.33 -14.95
CA TYR A 38 -21.26 6.12 -16.07
C TYR A 38 -19.81 6.32 -15.65
N ARG A 39 -18.89 5.62 -16.33
CA ARG A 39 -17.45 5.78 -16.15
C ARG A 39 -16.96 6.90 -17.08
N TYR A 40 -16.38 7.95 -16.52
CA TYR A 40 -15.80 9.05 -17.28
C TYR A 40 -14.27 8.93 -17.40
N TYR A 41 -13.63 8.14 -16.54
CA TYR A 41 -12.17 7.94 -16.55
C TYR A 41 -11.78 6.48 -16.35
N ASP A 42 -10.81 6.05 -17.15
CA ASP A 42 -10.04 4.82 -17.00
C ASP A 42 -8.63 5.05 -17.55
N ILE A 43 -7.66 4.24 -17.14
CA ILE A 43 -6.30 4.31 -17.66
C ILE A 43 -6.31 3.76 -19.10
N PRO A 44 -5.84 4.54 -20.10
CA PRO A 44 -5.81 4.11 -21.48
C PRO A 44 -5.19 2.72 -21.68
N LEU A 45 -5.86 1.90 -22.49
CA LEU A 45 -5.43 0.56 -22.83
C LEU A 45 -4.42 0.60 -23.96
N GLY A 46 -3.16 0.79 -23.61
CA GLY A 46 -2.06 0.69 -24.57
C GLY A 46 -0.72 0.76 -23.86
N THR A 47 0.18 -0.16 -24.23
CA THR A 47 1.61 0.14 -24.15
C THR A 47 1.94 0.80 -25.46
N THR A 48 2.19 2.10 -25.43
CA THR A 48 2.93 2.70 -26.54
C THR A 48 4.36 2.22 -26.30
N ASP A 49 4.91 1.36 -27.15
CA ASP A 49 6.36 1.22 -27.21
C ASP A 49 6.86 2.59 -27.71
N LEU A 50 6.94 3.54 -26.78
CA LEU A 50 7.50 4.85 -27.05
C LEU A 50 8.94 4.55 -27.46
N ASP A 51 9.29 4.91 -28.69
CA ASP A 51 10.63 4.72 -29.26
C ASP A 51 11.59 5.75 -28.62
N LEU A 52 11.75 5.61 -27.30
CA LEU A 52 12.53 6.47 -26.44
C LEU A 52 13.75 5.69 -25.95
N THR A 53 14.86 6.39 -25.91
CA THR A 53 16.06 5.94 -25.24
C THR A 53 15.84 5.91 -23.71
N PRO A 54 16.63 5.11 -22.96
CA PRO A 54 16.56 5.11 -21.49
C PRO A 54 16.70 6.51 -20.88
N SER A 55 17.55 7.37 -21.45
CA SER A 55 17.75 8.75 -21.01
C SER A 55 16.49 9.61 -21.18
N GLU A 56 15.76 9.43 -22.28
CA GLU A 56 14.51 10.16 -22.53
C GLU A 56 13.39 9.70 -21.62
N TYR A 57 13.29 8.39 -21.32
CA TYR A 57 12.36 7.90 -20.29
C TYR A 57 12.62 8.57 -18.95
N THR A 58 13.89 8.60 -18.51
CA THR A 58 14.30 9.22 -17.25
C THR A 58 13.98 10.72 -17.22
N SER A 59 14.28 11.45 -18.29
CA SER A 59 13.97 12.88 -18.39
C SER A 59 12.46 13.13 -18.34
N GLN A 60 11.66 12.40 -19.12
CA GLN A 60 10.21 12.59 -19.12
C GLN A 60 9.57 12.25 -17.77
N PHE A 61 10.02 11.17 -17.12
CA PHE A 61 9.54 10.84 -15.78
C PHE A 61 9.88 11.96 -14.80
N PHE A 62 11.12 12.46 -14.82
CA PHE A 62 11.55 13.56 -13.97
C PHE A 62 10.68 14.79 -14.16
N ASP A 63 10.46 15.22 -15.41
CA ASP A 63 9.68 16.43 -15.73
C ASP A 63 8.22 16.30 -15.26
N ILE A 64 7.57 15.15 -15.52
CA ILE A 64 6.19 14.90 -15.10
C ILE A 64 6.09 14.80 -13.57
N PHE A 65 7.04 14.14 -12.92
CA PHE A 65 7.06 13.99 -11.45
C PHE A 65 7.36 15.31 -10.75
N GLU A 66 8.32 16.10 -11.25
CA GLU A 66 8.62 17.44 -10.77
C GLU A 66 7.36 18.32 -10.85
N ASP A 67 6.67 18.33 -12.00
CA ASP A 67 5.45 19.12 -12.18
C ASP A 67 4.30 18.62 -11.28
N SER A 68 4.15 17.31 -11.12
CA SER A 68 3.18 16.71 -10.21
C SER A 68 3.37 17.16 -8.77
N VAL A 69 4.61 17.17 -8.28
CA VAL A 69 4.96 17.66 -6.94
C VAL A 69 4.71 19.16 -6.85
N ARG A 70 5.17 19.94 -7.84
CA ARG A 70 5.00 21.39 -7.88
C ARG A 70 3.52 21.81 -7.78
N LEU A 71 2.62 21.15 -8.51
CA LEU A 71 1.18 21.44 -8.46
C LEU A 71 0.59 21.20 -7.06
N ARG A 72 1.08 20.20 -6.34
CA ARG A 72 0.60 19.84 -5.00
C ARG A 72 1.18 20.72 -3.88
N LEU A 73 2.19 21.52 -4.19
CA LEU A 73 2.71 22.55 -3.28
C LEU A 73 1.89 23.84 -3.31
N ILE A 74 0.94 24.01 -4.24
CA ILE A 74 0.09 25.21 -4.31
C ILE A 74 -0.84 25.24 -3.08
N SER A 75 -0.57 26.15 -2.15
CA SER A 75 -1.29 26.24 -0.88
C SER A 75 -1.10 27.62 -0.23
N ASP A 76 -2.17 28.15 0.38
CA ASP A 76 -2.08 29.36 1.23
C ASP A 76 -1.74 29.02 2.69
N VAL A 77 -1.66 27.74 3.02
CA VAL A 77 -1.41 27.20 4.36
C VAL A 77 -0.15 26.34 4.41
N PRO A 78 0.44 26.09 5.60
CA PRO A 78 1.66 25.29 5.73
C PRO A 78 1.52 23.88 5.14
N VAL A 79 2.47 23.54 4.27
CA VAL A 79 2.59 22.23 3.63
C VAL A 79 3.68 21.40 4.31
N GLY A 80 3.37 20.18 4.71
CA GLY A 80 4.30 19.18 5.21
C GLY A 80 4.42 17.98 4.27
N ALA A 81 5.29 17.03 4.61
CA ALA A 81 5.38 15.74 3.91
C ALA A 81 5.61 14.58 4.88
N CYS A 82 5.05 13.42 4.56
CA CYS A 82 5.40 12.15 5.20
C CYS A 82 6.82 11.74 4.78
N LEU A 83 7.64 11.28 5.73
CA LEU A 83 8.97 10.72 5.47
C LEU A 83 9.12 9.40 6.22
N SER A 84 8.93 8.28 5.52
CA SER A 84 9.16 6.94 6.08
C SER A 84 10.61 6.47 5.92
N GLY A 85 11.41 7.11 5.06
CA GLY A 85 12.71 6.57 4.65
C GLY A 85 12.61 5.53 3.52
N GLY A 86 11.40 5.23 3.06
CA GLY A 86 11.16 4.52 1.80
C GLY A 86 11.51 5.37 0.58
N LEU A 87 11.66 4.73 -0.57
CA LEU A 87 12.05 5.41 -1.82
C LEU A 87 11.02 6.47 -2.25
N ASP A 88 9.73 6.22 -2.10
CA ASP A 88 8.66 7.09 -2.60
C ASP A 88 8.57 8.39 -1.80
N SER A 89 8.44 8.29 -0.47
CA SER A 89 8.38 9.43 0.43
C SER A 89 9.66 10.26 0.38
N SER A 90 10.82 9.61 0.33
CA SER A 90 12.12 10.28 0.19
C SER A 90 12.24 11.02 -1.14
N SER A 91 11.70 10.46 -2.23
CA SER A 91 11.70 11.11 -3.56
C SER A 91 10.86 12.37 -3.54
N ILE A 92 9.70 12.35 -2.87
CA ILE A 92 8.87 13.55 -2.68
C ILE A 92 9.63 14.60 -1.88
N VAL A 93 10.18 14.25 -0.71
CA VAL A 93 10.92 15.21 0.14
C VAL A 93 12.11 15.82 -0.60
N CYS A 94 12.90 15.01 -1.30
CA CYS A 94 14.05 15.52 -2.06
C CYS A 94 13.61 16.37 -3.27
N MET A 95 12.51 16.03 -3.94
CA MET A 95 11.95 16.83 -5.04
C MET A 95 11.41 18.18 -4.54
N VAL A 96 10.69 18.21 -3.42
CA VAL A 96 10.24 19.47 -2.79
C VAL A 96 11.44 20.35 -2.44
N ASN A 97 12.48 19.78 -1.83
CA ASN A 97 13.70 20.53 -1.51
C ASN A 97 14.41 21.06 -2.77
N HIS A 98 14.45 20.27 -3.85
CA HIS A 98 14.98 20.71 -5.15
C HIS A 98 14.19 21.92 -5.68
N LEU A 99 12.85 21.84 -5.71
CA LEU A 99 11.97 22.92 -6.15
C LEU A 99 12.15 24.20 -5.34
N ILE A 100 12.30 24.09 -4.01
CA ILE A 100 12.55 25.23 -3.11
C ILE A 100 13.90 25.89 -3.43
N LYS A 101 14.97 25.10 -3.60
CA LYS A 101 16.32 25.61 -3.90
C LYS A 101 16.41 26.30 -5.26
N HIS A 102 15.68 25.79 -6.26
CA HIS A 102 15.68 26.32 -7.62
C HIS A 102 14.64 27.43 -7.87
N GLY A 103 14.04 27.99 -6.80
CA GLY A 103 13.41 29.31 -6.86
C GLY A 103 12.00 29.37 -7.49
N LYS A 104 11.25 28.26 -7.55
CA LYS A 104 9.82 28.32 -7.85
C LYS A 104 9.08 28.85 -6.60
N LYS A 105 8.98 30.18 -6.52
CA LYS A 105 8.37 30.95 -5.41
C LYS A 105 6.95 30.46 -5.08
N GLY A 106 6.69 30.27 -3.78
CA GLY A 106 5.35 30.20 -3.21
C GLY A 106 5.18 29.10 -2.17
N THR A 107 5.84 29.22 -1.01
CA THR A 107 5.41 28.82 0.36
C THR A 107 6.64 28.48 1.22
N ALA A 108 6.85 29.31 2.26
CA ALA A 108 7.56 29.05 3.54
C ALA A 108 8.94 28.35 3.60
N THR A 109 9.83 29.00 4.35
CA THR A 109 10.89 28.45 5.22
C THR A 109 10.82 26.94 5.47
N LEU A 110 11.89 26.22 5.10
CA LEU A 110 12.24 24.84 5.47
C LEU A 110 11.05 23.87 5.62
N GLN A 111 10.88 23.01 4.62
CA GLN A 111 9.91 21.92 4.60
C GLN A 111 9.83 21.20 5.95
N LYS A 112 8.61 21.02 6.47
CA LYS A 112 8.35 20.17 7.64
C LYS A 112 8.12 18.74 7.17
N VAL A 113 8.83 17.78 7.77
CA VAL A 113 8.66 16.35 7.49
C VAL A 113 8.30 15.59 8.75
N PHE A 114 7.47 14.56 8.60
CA PHE A 114 6.93 13.79 9.73
C PHE A 114 7.20 12.30 9.52
N SER A 115 7.72 11.65 10.56
CA SER A 115 8.12 10.24 10.51
C SER A 115 7.64 9.48 11.74
N ALA A 116 7.20 8.23 11.56
CA ALA A 116 7.12 7.29 12.69
C ALA A 116 8.48 6.60 12.88
N ARG A 117 8.95 6.51 14.13
CA ARG A 117 10.19 5.84 14.50
C ARG A 117 9.95 4.87 15.64
N PHE A 118 10.55 3.68 15.54
CA PHE A 118 10.43 2.62 16.55
C PHE A 118 11.77 2.43 17.25
N LYS A 119 12.19 3.41 18.05
CA LYS A 119 13.52 3.43 18.71
C LYS A 119 13.77 2.24 19.63
N ASP A 120 12.72 1.74 20.29
CA ASP A 120 12.80 0.54 21.14
C ASP A 120 13.06 -0.75 20.33
N PHE A 121 12.94 -0.64 19.00
CA PHE A 121 13.18 -1.70 18.02
C PHE A 121 14.29 -1.28 17.04
N ALA A 122 15.22 -0.43 17.49
CA ALA A 122 16.41 -0.09 16.72
C ALA A 122 17.13 -1.34 16.23
N GLU A 123 17.71 -1.27 15.02
CA GLU A 123 18.39 -2.39 14.36
C GLU A 123 17.51 -3.60 14.01
N THR A 124 16.19 -3.49 14.19
CA THR A 124 15.23 -4.50 13.71
C THR A 124 14.67 -4.11 12.34
N LYS A 125 13.90 -5.02 11.75
CA LYS A 125 13.12 -4.78 10.53
C LYS A 125 12.04 -3.69 10.66
N TYR A 126 11.83 -3.09 11.84
CA TYR A 126 10.79 -2.09 12.08
C TYR A 126 11.31 -0.65 12.10
N ASP A 127 12.63 -0.45 12.26
CA ASP A 127 13.20 0.90 12.38
C ASP A 127 13.84 1.37 11.07
N GLU A 128 13.18 2.33 10.41
CA GLU A 128 13.66 2.96 9.18
C GLU A 128 14.51 4.23 9.45
N SER A 129 14.85 4.51 10.72
CA SER A 129 15.53 5.74 11.16
C SER A 129 16.80 6.05 10.37
N THR A 130 17.62 5.05 10.02
CA THR A 130 18.85 5.23 9.22
C THR A 130 18.58 5.91 7.89
N TYR A 131 17.50 5.53 7.19
CA TYR A 131 17.14 6.12 5.90
C TYR A 131 16.51 7.51 6.07
N ILE A 132 15.67 7.67 7.10
CA ILE A 132 15.08 8.96 7.45
C ILE A 132 16.19 9.98 7.75
N ASP A 133 17.15 9.62 8.60
CA ASP A 133 18.25 10.49 9.01
C ASP A 133 19.15 10.87 7.83
N ALA A 134 19.35 9.96 6.86
CA ALA A 134 20.07 10.25 5.62
C ALA A 134 19.36 11.34 4.79
N VAL A 135 18.03 11.26 4.64
CA VAL A 135 17.25 12.27 3.91
C VAL A 135 17.24 13.60 4.65
N VAL A 136 17.04 13.58 5.98
CA VAL A 136 17.04 14.80 6.81
C VAL A 136 18.39 15.50 6.73
N SER A 137 19.50 14.75 6.86
CA SER A 137 20.85 15.30 6.76
C SER A 137 21.16 15.86 5.37
N HIS A 138 20.67 15.19 4.32
CA HIS A 138 20.89 15.61 2.93
C HIS A 138 20.11 16.88 2.55
N THR A 139 18.91 17.05 3.10
CA THR A 139 17.99 18.11 2.72
C THR A 139 17.99 19.30 3.68
N GLY A 140 18.31 19.10 4.95
CA GLY A 140 18.28 20.12 6.00
C GLY A 140 16.87 20.49 6.48
N VAL A 141 15.89 19.64 6.23
CA VAL A 141 14.46 19.87 6.54
C VAL A 141 14.16 19.86 8.04
N ASN A 142 13.05 20.48 8.43
CA ASN A 142 12.54 20.45 9.79
C ASN A 142 11.85 19.10 10.05
N ALA A 143 12.56 18.18 10.70
CA ALA A 143 12.08 16.83 10.94
C ALA A 143 11.39 16.67 12.30
N TYR A 144 10.17 16.14 12.27
CA TYR A 144 9.40 15.76 13.44
C TYR A 144 9.23 14.24 13.44
N SER A 145 9.33 13.63 14.62
CA SER A 145 9.15 12.19 14.77
C SER A 145 8.14 11.86 15.84
N VAL A 146 7.36 10.81 15.60
CA VAL A 146 6.49 10.15 16.58
C VAL A 146 7.07 8.80 16.94
N GLN A 147 6.81 8.34 18.17
CA GLN A 147 7.17 7.01 18.64
C GLN A 147 5.88 6.27 19.02
N PRO A 148 5.27 5.53 18.07
CA PRO A 148 4.07 4.76 18.38
C PRO A 148 4.41 3.66 19.39
N THR A 149 3.61 3.58 20.46
CA THR A 149 3.75 2.59 21.54
C THR A 149 2.51 1.70 21.61
N ASP A 150 2.65 0.59 22.33
CA ASP A 150 1.54 -0.30 22.66
C ASP A 150 0.40 0.42 23.40
N GLN A 151 0.72 1.32 24.33
CA GLN A 151 -0.29 2.08 25.07
C GLN A 151 -1.03 3.07 24.17
N SER A 152 -0.31 3.87 23.37
CA SER A 152 -0.93 4.81 22.42
C SER A 152 -1.81 4.12 21.38
N LEU A 153 -1.47 2.86 21.02
CA LEU A 153 -2.32 2.05 20.17
C LEU A 153 -3.65 1.76 20.87
N VAL A 154 -3.63 1.28 22.11
CA VAL A 154 -4.86 1.01 22.88
C VAL A 154 -5.71 2.26 23.03
N ASP A 155 -5.08 3.40 23.34
CA ASP A 155 -5.77 4.68 23.55
C ASP A 155 -6.47 5.17 22.28
N SER A 156 -5.85 4.98 21.11
CA SER A 156 -6.36 5.48 19.82
C SER A 156 -7.24 4.48 19.07
N LEU A 157 -7.22 3.19 19.44
CA LEU A 157 -7.82 2.12 18.63
C LEU A 157 -9.33 2.32 18.41
N GLY A 158 -10.06 2.74 19.44
CA GLY A 158 -11.49 2.99 19.33
C GLY A 158 -11.84 4.14 18.37
N GLU A 159 -11.03 5.20 18.38
CA GLU A 159 -11.19 6.34 17.45
C GLU A 159 -10.86 5.92 16.02
N ILE A 160 -9.75 5.18 15.82
CA ILE A 160 -9.33 4.69 14.51
C ILE A 160 -10.40 3.78 13.92
N VAL A 161 -10.92 2.80 14.68
CA VAL A 161 -12.00 1.92 14.21
C VAL A 161 -13.24 2.73 13.82
N SER A 162 -13.58 3.75 14.60
CA SER A 162 -14.73 4.61 14.32
C SER A 162 -14.53 5.45 13.04
N HIS A 163 -13.35 6.04 12.85
CA HIS A 163 -13.04 6.87 11.69
C HIS A 163 -12.86 6.05 10.42
N GLN A 164 -12.26 4.86 10.52
CA GLN A 164 -12.10 3.98 9.36
C GLN A 164 -13.44 3.47 8.84
N GLY A 165 -14.43 3.29 9.72
CA GLY A 165 -15.80 2.89 9.37
C GLY A 165 -15.93 1.46 8.82
N GLN A 166 -14.81 0.77 8.61
CA GLN A 166 -14.72 -0.62 8.18
C GLN A 166 -13.40 -1.26 8.62
N PRO A 167 -13.33 -2.61 8.69
CA PRO A 167 -12.11 -3.31 9.08
C PRO A 167 -10.92 -3.04 8.14
N PHE A 168 -9.70 -3.01 8.71
CA PHE A 168 -8.43 -2.75 8.04
C PHE A 168 -7.34 -3.79 8.37
N GLY A 169 -6.34 -3.88 7.49
CA GLY A 169 -5.50 -5.07 7.39
C GLY A 169 -4.32 -5.15 8.38
N SER A 170 -3.89 -4.04 8.95
CA SER A 170 -2.69 -3.96 9.81
C SER A 170 -2.72 -2.68 10.65
N SER A 171 -2.02 -2.70 11.79
CA SER A 171 -1.81 -1.53 12.63
C SER A 171 -0.81 -0.50 12.07
N SER A 172 -0.30 -0.69 10.86
CA SER A 172 0.34 0.37 10.06
C SER A 172 -0.54 1.63 9.95
N VAL A 173 -1.86 1.46 9.87
CA VAL A 173 -2.86 2.54 9.88
C VAL A 173 -2.77 3.36 11.18
N PHE A 174 -2.48 2.72 12.31
CA PHE A 174 -2.28 3.42 13.59
C PHE A 174 -0.98 4.24 13.59
N ALA A 175 0.13 3.72 13.05
CA ALA A 175 1.35 4.51 12.96
C ALA A 175 1.16 5.76 12.07
N GLN A 176 0.32 5.67 11.02
CA GLN A 176 0.01 6.81 10.16
C GLN A 176 -0.91 7.82 10.86
N TRP A 177 -1.88 7.34 11.65
CA TRP A 177 -2.72 8.17 12.52
C TRP A 177 -1.87 9.05 13.44
N GLU A 178 -0.86 8.46 14.08
CA GLU A 178 0.09 9.16 14.95
C GLU A 178 0.88 10.26 14.20
N VAL A 179 1.32 9.97 12.97
CA VAL A 179 2.02 10.94 12.11
C VAL A 179 1.12 12.13 11.79
N PHE A 180 -0.13 11.90 11.38
CA PHE A 180 -1.07 12.98 11.07
C PHE A 180 -1.45 13.78 12.32
N ARG A 181 -1.67 13.13 13.46
CA ARG A 181 -1.88 13.80 14.74
C ARG A 181 -0.74 14.77 15.05
N LYS A 182 0.51 14.31 14.92
CA LYS A 182 1.68 15.16 15.14
C LYS A 182 1.80 16.30 14.13
N ALA A 183 1.49 16.04 12.86
CA ALA A 183 1.48 17.09 11.85
C ALA A 183 0.48 18.21 12.17
N ARG A 184 -0.70 17.85 12.67
CA ARG A 184 -1.70 18.81 13.10
C ARG A 184 -1.25 19.62 14.31
N GLU A 185 -0.63 18.99 15.30
CA GLU A 185 -0.03 19.67 16.46
C GLU A 185 1.02 20.71 16.05
N GLU A 186 1.78 20.42 15.00
CA GLU A 186 2.81 21.31 14.44
C GLU A 186 2.24 22.34 13.43
N GLY A 187 0.91 22.48 13.36
CA GLY A 187 0.22 23.49 12.56
C GLY A 187 0.19 23.22 11.05
N VAL A 188 0.41 21.97 10.64
CA VAL A 188 0.30 21.56 9.23
C VAL A 188 -1.14 21.20 8.91
N THR A 189 -1.61 21.61 7.73
CA THR A 189 -2.97 21.38 7.25
C THR A 189 -3.01 20.70 5.88
N VAL A 190 -1.87 20.70 5.17
CA VAL A 190 -1.69 19.99 3.90
C VAL A 190 -0.46 19.11 4.02
N MET A 191 -0.57 17.83 3.65
CA MET A 191 0.55 16.90 3.64
C MET A 191 0.71 16.22 2.29
N LEU A 192 1.96 16.03 1.85
CA LEU A 192 2.29 15.16 0.73
C LEU A 192 2.67 13.76 1.25
N ASP A 193 2.11 12.72 0.65
CA ASP A 193 2.44 11.31 0.93
C ASP A 193 2.76 10.53 -0.35
N GLY A 194 3.41 9.38 -0.19
CA GLY A 194 3.94 8.54 -1.26
C GLY A 194 3.00 7.45 -1.78
N GLN A 195 1.73 7.38 -1.35
CA GLN A 195 0.80 6.35 -1.82
C GLN A 195 0.63 6.38 -3.33
N GLY A 196 0.43 5.19 -3.93
CA GLY A 196 0.35 5.01 -5.37
C GLY A 196 1.69 4.85 -6.09
N GLY A 197 2.81 5.15 -5.41
CA GLY A 197 4.15 4.96 -5.97
C GLY A 197 4.42 3.48 -6.27
N ASP A 198 4.11 2.59 -5.34
CA ASP A 198 4.28 1.15 -5.51
C ASP A 198 3.40 0.53 -6.59
N GLU A 199 2.13 0.92 -6.65
CA GLU A 199 1.15 0.39 -7.60
C GLU A 199 1.37 0.88 -9.01
N SER A 200 1.96 2.07 -9.19
CA SER A 200 2.23 2.65 -10.51
C SER A 200 3.63 2.28 -11.03
N LEU A 201 4.62 2.14 -10.13
CA LEU A 201 6.02 1.85 -10.50
C LEU A 201 6.42 0.39 -10.36
N GLY A 202 5.51 -0.50 -9.97
CA GLY A 202 5.84 -1.93 -9.80
C GLY A 202 6.73 -2.20 -8.59
N GLY A 203 6.42 -1.58 -7.45
CA GLY A 203 7.27 -1.57 -6.26
C GLY A 203 7.23 -2.81 -5.36
N TYR A 204 6.22 -3.67 -5.50
CA TYR A 204 6.12 -4.92 -4.74
C TYR A 204 6.98 -6.05 -5.34
N GLN A 205 7.60 -6.85 -4.48
CA GLN A 205 8.43 -8.01 -4.88
C GLN A 205 7.70 -8.99 -5.82
N GLY A 206 6.39 -9.17 -5.62
CA GLY A 206 5.57 -10.02 -6.49
C GLY A 206 5.55 -9.59 -7.96
N PHE A 207 5.89 -8.34 -8.29
CA PHE A 207 6.00 -7.90 -9.67
C PHE A 207 7.18 -8.52 -10.43
N HIS A 208 8.23 -9.00 -9.77
CA HIS A 208 9.33 -9.71 -10.44
C HIS A 208 8.81 -10.94 -11.20
N HIS A 209 7.92 -11.74 -10.60
CA HIS A 209 7.34 -12.91 -11.27
C HIS A 209 6.49 -12.53 -12.48
N ASN A 210 5.73 -11.43 -12.38
CA ASN A 210 4.92 -10.93 -13.49
C ASN A 210 5.80 -10.37 -14.62
N HIS A 211 6.93 -9.74 -14.26
CA HIS A 211 7.93 -9.27 -15.22
C HIS A 211 8.62 -10.45 -15.94
N LEU A 212 9.03 -11.49 -15.22
CA LEU A 212 9.56 -12.72 -15.81
C LEU A 212 8.54 -13.37 -16.76
N ALA A 213 7.26 -13.39 -16.39
CA ALA A 213 6.19 -13.89 -17.26
C ALA A 213 6.03 -13.04 -18.54
N SER A 214 6.16 -11.71 -18.44
CA SER A 214 6.20 -10.80 -19.59
C SER A 214 7.39 -11.12 -20.52
N LEU A 215 8.60 -11.25 -19.97
CA LEU A 215 9.81 -11.59 -20.74
C LEU A 215 9.69 -12.96 -21.42
N ALA A 216 9.13 -13.96 -20.73
CA ALA A 216 8.87 -15.28 -21.29
C ALA A 216 7.88 -15.21 -22.46
N ARG A 217 6.78 -14.46 -22.31
CA ARG A 217 5.78 -14.26 -23.36
C ARG A 217 6.35 -13.53 -24.58
N LYS A 218 7.26 -12.59 -24.37
CA LYS A 218 8.00 -11.87 -25.42
C LYS A 218 9.19 -12.65 -25.99
N MET A 219 9.43 -13.89 -25.54
CA MET A 219 10.56 -14.74 -25.94
C MET A 219 11.95 -14.10 -25.71
N MET A 220 12.09 -13.23 -24.71
CA MET A 220 13.34 -12.54 -24.38
C MET A 220 14.26 -13.39 -23.49
N VAL A 221 14.73 -14.53 -24.02
CA VAL A 221 15.43 -15.58 -23.24
C VAL A 221 16.63 -15.06 -22.44
N LYS A 222 17.51 -14.26 -23.06
CA LYS A 222 18.72 -13.74 -22.38
C LYS A 222 18.37 -12.90 -21.15
N ARG A 223 17.30 -12.09 -21.25
CA ARG A 223 16.84 -11.23 -20.16
C ARG A 223 16.12 -12.03 -19.10
N PHE A 224 15.25 -12.96 -19.51
CA PHE A 224 14.56 -13.86 -18.60
C PHE A 224 15.54 -14.60 -17.68
N VAL A 225 16.61 -15.18 -18.24
CA VAL A 225 17.64 -15.87 -17.46
C VAL A 225 18.35 -14.90 -16.52
N ARG A 226 18.77 -13.72 -17.01
CA ARG A 226 19.45 -12.71 -16.19
C ARG A 226 18.59 -12.26 -15.01
N GLU A 227 17.35 -11.88 -15.26
CA GLU A 227 16.43 -11.41 -14.20
C GLU A 227 16.09 -12.54 -13.21
N SER A 228 15.98 -13.78 -13.68
CA SER A 228 15.76 -14.93 -12.79
C SER A 228 16.96 -15.18 -11.87
N VAL A 229 18.18 -15.08 -12.41
CA VAL A 229 19.41 -15.18 -11.61
C VAL A 229 19.50 -14.04 -10.61
N ASN A 230 19.23 -12.79 -11.04
CA ASN A 230 19.25 -11.63 -10.14
C ASN A 230 18.23 -11.77 -9.01
N LEU A 231 17.03 -12.27 -9.29
CA LEU A 231 16.02 -12.51 -8.26
C LEU A 231 16.49 -13.54 -7.23
N HIS A 232 17.21 -14.58 -7.67
CA HIS A 232 17.80 -15.57 -6.77
C HIS A 232 18.98 -15.00 -5.97
N THR A 233 19.89 -14.26 -6.60
CA THR A 233 21.13 -13.81 -5.96
C THR A 233 20.98 -12.57 -5.10
N ILE A 234 20.10 -11.62 -5.48
CA ILE A 234 19.88 -10.35 -4.76
C ILE A 234 18.87 -10.54 -3.64
N HIS A 235 17.74 -11.20 -3.92
CA HIS A 235 16.62 -11.31 -2.97
C HIS A 235 16.58 -12.66 -2.24
N GLY A 236 17.40 -13.63 -2.66
CA GLY A 236 17.46 -14.94 -2.02
C GLY A 236 16.28 -15.86 -2.34
N ASN A 237 15.43 -15.52 -3.31
CA ASN A 237 14.25 -16.31 -3.64
C ASN A 237 14.67 -17.71 -4.13
N PRO A 238 14.13 -18.80 -3.56
CA PRO A 238 14.39 -20.15 -4.05
C PRO A 238 13.91 -20.31 -5.50
N TRP A 239 14.66 -21.09 -6.30
CA TRP A 239 14.28 -21.37 -7.70
C TRP A 239 12.86 -21.89 -7.87
N ILE A 240 12.38 -22.70 -6.91
CA ILE A 240 11.00 -23.23 -6.93
C ILE A 240 9.96 -22.11 -6.81
N GLU A 241 10.24 -21.07 -6.03
CA GLU A 241 9.36 -19.89 -5.89
C GLU A 241 9.37 -19.06 -7.18
N ILE A 242 10.55 -18.86 -7.77
CA ILE A 242 10.70 -18.14 -9.05
C ILE A 242 9.90 -18.84 -10.15
N VAL A 243 10.08 -20.16 -10.30
CA VAL A 243 9.39 -20.96 -11.31
C VAL A 243 7.89 -21.01 -11.05
N SER A 244 7.46 -21.27 -9.81
CA SER A 244 6.03 -21.36 -9.48
C SER A 244 5.31 -20.02 -9.61
N GLY A 245 5.91 -18.92 -9.13
CA GLY A 245 5.38 -17.57 -9.26
C GLY A 245 5.27 -17.12 -10.72
N THR A 246 6.30 -17.37 -11.52
CA THR A 246 6.29 -17.06 -12.96
C THR A 246 5.27 -17.89 -13.71
N SER A 247 5.20 -19.20 -13.42
CA SER A 247 4.24 -20.11 -14.05
C SER A 247 2.80 -19.70 -13.72
N LEU A 248 2.52 -19.37 -12.45
CA LEU A 248 1.22 -18.87 -12.03
C LEU A 248 0.85 -17.58 -12.77
N SER A 249 1.82 -16.68 -12.99
CA SER A 249 1.60 -15.40 -13.68
C SER A 249 1.31 -15.56 -15.18
N LEU A 250 1.72 -16.68 -15.80
CA LEU A 250 1.42 -17.02 -17.18
C LEU A 250 0.03 -17.64 -17.39
N LEU A 251 -0.59 -18.18 -16.33
CA LEU A 251 -1.91 -18.83 -16.44
C LEU A 251 -3.02 -17.81 -16.73
N PRO A 252 -4.15 -18.23 -17.33
CA PRO A 252 -5.33 -17.40 -17.46
C PRO A 252 -5.82 -16.86 -16.11
N SER A 253 -6.35 -15.64 -16.10
CA SER A 253 -6.84 -14.93 -14.91
C SER A 253 -7.82 -15.75 -14.07
N SER A 254 -8.71 -16.50 -14.70
CA SER A 254 -9.67 -17.38 -14.04
C SER A 254 -8.97 -18.47 -13.24
N LEU A 255 -7.99 -19.15 -13.83
CA LEU A 255 -7.25 -20.22 -13.15
C LEU A 255 -6.36 -19.68 -12.02
N GLN A 256 -5.72 -18.53 -12.24
CA GLN A 256 -4.98 -17.83 -11.18
C GLN A 256 -5.85 -17.55 -9.96
N LYS A 257 -7.08 -17.05 -10.18
CA LYS A 257 -8.05 -16.78 -9.11
C LYS A 257 -8.35 -18.04 -8.30
N HIS A 258 -8.63 -19.16 -8.97
CA HIS A 258 -8.93 -20.42 -8.29
C HIS A 258 -7.76 -20.96 -7.47
N ILE A 259 -6.54 -20.93 -8.01
CA ILE A 259 -5.33 -21.38 -7.29
C ILE A 259 -5.06 -20.49 -6.08
N LYS A 260 -5.06 -19.17 -6.27
CA LYS A 260 -4.84 -18.20 -5.18
C LYS A 260 -5.93 -18.32 -4.10
N MET A 261 -7.18 -18.56 -4.49
CA MET A 261 -8.27 -18.82 -3.56
C MET A 261 -8.03 -20.08 -2.73
N ALA A 262 -7.64 -21.19 -3.36
CA ALA A 262 -7.38 -22.44 -2.65
C ALA A 262 -6.21 -22.28 -1.65
N VAL A 263 -5.14 -21.58 -2.03
CA VAL A 263 -4.01 -21.28 -1.13
C VAL A 263 -4.46 -20.42 0.05
N ARG A 264 -5.19 -19.32 -0.20
CA ARG A 264 -5.66 -18.41 0.86
C ARG A 264 -6.61 -19.09 1.84
N GLN A 265 -7.51 -19.96 1.35
CA GLN A 265 -8.39 -20.74 2.23
C GLN A 265 -7.60 -21.70 3.12
N LYS A 266 -6.57 -22.37 2.57
CA LYS A 266 -5.66 -23.21 3.37
C LYS A 266 -4.87 -22.41 4.40
N GLN A 267 -4.53 -21.16 4.07
CA GLN A 267 -3.83 -20.23 4.97
C GLN A 267 -4.76 -19.54 5.97
N SER A 268 -6.07 -19.80 5.96
CA SER A 268 -7.01 -19.22 6.93
C SER A 268 -7.95 -20.28 7.53
N PRO A 269 -7.40 -21.34 8.17
CA PRO A 269 -8.21 -22.41 8.76
C PRO A 269 -9.06 -21.93 9.95
N TRP A 270 -8.75 -20.75 10.50
CA TRP A 270 -9.52 -20.07 11.55
C TRP A 270 -10.86 -19.50 11.07
N ILE A 271 -11.20 -19.60 9.79
CA ILE A 271 -12.52 -19.24 9.26
C ILE A 271 -13.35 -20.52 9.16
N SER A 272 -14.60 -20.49 9.62
CA SER A 272 -15.45 -21.68 9.61
C SER A 272 -15.67 -22.18 8.18
N GLN A 273 -15.67 -23.51 8.02
CA GLN A 273 -15.79 -24.12 6.69
C GLN A 273 -17.13 -23.78 6.04
N ASP A 274 -18.20 -23.71 6.82
CA ASP A 274 -19.54 -23.40 6.32
C ASP A 274 -19.61 -21.96 5.83
N PHE A 275 -19.06 -21.00 6.58
CA PHE A 275 -18.96 -19.61 6.13
C PHE A 275 -18.13 -19.49 4.85
N SER A 276 -16.97 -20.16 4.81
CA SER A 276 -16.08 -20.18 3.64
C SER A 276 -16.76 -20.76 2.40
N LYS A 277 -17.55 -21.84 2.54
CA LYS A 277 -18.31 -22.45 1.44
C LYS A 277 -19.42 -21.54 0.95
N THR A 278 -20.22 -20.99 1.86
CA THR A 278 -21.36 -20.10 1.53
C THR A 278 -20.90 -18.86 0.76
N TYR A 279 -19.79 -18.25 1.18
CA TYR A 279 -19.31 -16.99 0.63
C TYR A 279 -18.11 -17.12 -0.33
N ARG A 280 -17.78 -18.34 -0.78
CA ARG A 280 -16.65 -18.60 -1.67
C ARG A 280 -16.72 -17.81 -2.97
N ASN A 281 -17.91 -17.69 -3.55
CA ASN A 281 -18.14 -17.09 -4.86
C ASN A 281 -18.49 -15.59 -4.79
N LEU A 282 -18.49 -14.99 -3.59
CA LEU A 282 -18.73 -13.55 -3.42
C LEU A 282 -17.53 -12.67 -3.80
N ASP A 283 -16.39 -13.23 -4.18
CA ASP A 283 -15.28 -12.44 -4.74
C ASP A 283 -15.70 -11.89 -6.12
N ARG A 284 -16.45 -10.78 -6.10
CA ARG A 284 -16.94 -9.99 -7.24
C ARG A 284 -15.78 -9.20 -7.87
N TYR A 285 -14.66 -9.87 -8.08
CA TYR A 285 -13.57 -9.32 -8.87
C TYR A 285 -14.02 -9.30 -10.33
N ASP A 286 -14.51 -8.15 -10.75
CA ASP A 286 -14.99 -7.87 -12.10
C ASP A 286 -14.07 -6.84 -12.76
N SER A 287 -12.78 -7.17 -12.91
CA SER A 287 -12.02 -6.46 -13.95
C SER A 287 -12.39 -7.05 -15.29
N THR A 288 -13.34 -6.41 -15.94
CA THR A 288 -13.66 -6.60 -17.36
C THR A 288 -12.46 -6.27 -18.25
N VAL A 289 -11.49 -5.51 -17.71
CA VAL A 289 -10.27 -5.07 -18.40
C VAL A 289 -9.18 -6.14 -18.37
N VAL A 290 -8.97 -6.77 -19.53
CA VAL A 290 -7.92 -7.76 -19.78
C VAL A 290 -6.77 -7.11 -20.56
N ARG A 291 -5.59 -7.03 -19.95
CA ARG A 291 -4.33 -6.65 -20.60
C ARG A 291 -3.59 -7.91 -21.05
N THR A 292 -2.99 -7.86 -22.25
CA THR A 292 -2.29 -9.01 -22.85
C THR A 292 -0.97 -9.32 -22.15
N ASP A 293 -0.28 -8.28 -21.68
CA ASP A 293 0.98 -8.41 -20.96
C ASP A 293 0.75 -8.74 -19.46
N PRO A 294 1.32 -9.83 -18.93
CA PRO A 294 1.11 -10.25 -17.53
C PRO A 294 1.53 -9.19 -16.50
N PHE A 295 2.64 -8.46 -16.77
CA PHE A 295 3.11 -7.42 -15.88
C PHE A 295 2.13 -6.25 -15.82
N HIS A 296 1.72 -5.70 -16.97
CA HIS A 296 0.76 -4.60 -17.01
C HIS A 296 -0.62 -5.00 -16.49
N GLN A 297 -1.04 -6.25 -16.71
CA GLN A 297 -2.25 -6.77 -16.08
C GLN A 297 -2.13 -6.72 -14.56
N SER A 298 -1.05 -7.24 -13.98
CA SER A 298 -0.85 -7.23 -12.53
C SER A 298 -0.73 -5.81 -11.99
N LEU A 299 -0.07 -4.90 -12.70
CA LEU A 299 0.06 -3.49 -12.34
C LEU A 299 -1.33 -2.83 -12.25
N TYR A 300 -2.15 -3.04 -13.28
CA TYR A 300 -3.55 -2.58 -13.31
C TYR A 300 -4.36 -3.15 -12.15
N ARG A 301 -4.21 -4.44 -11.83
CA ARG A 301 -4.89 -5.03 -10.65
C ARG A 301 -4.46 -4.36 -9.36
N SER A 302 -3.16 -4.14 -9.19
CA SER A 302 -2.62 -3.49 -8.01
C SER A 302 -3.21 -2.08 -7.85
N PHE A 303 -3.26 -1.32 -8.94
CA PHE A 303 -3.77 0.05 -8.95
C PHE A 303 -5.28 0.13 -8.68
N PHE A 304 -6.11 -0.74 -9.27
CA PHE A 304 -7.56 -0.65 -9.11
C PHE A 304 -8.15 -1.46 -7.95
N THR A 305 -7.35 -2.34 -7.32
CA THR A 305 -7.86 -3.17 -6.20
C THR A 305 -6.96 -3.24 -4.98
N GLY A 306 -5.67 -2.97 -5.13
CA GLY A 306 -4.72 -2.90 -4.01
C GLY A 306 -4.64 -1.50 -3.41
N LEU A 307 -4.61 -0.48 -4.27
CA LEU A 307 -4.50 0.92 -3.89
C LEU A 307 -5.74 1.51 -3.20
N PRO A 308 -6.99 1.26 -3.63
CA PRO A 308 -8.15 1.95 -3.04
C PRO A 308 -8.27 1.82 -1.52
N PRO A 309 -8.03 0.63 -0.90
CA PRO A 309 -7.93 0.52 0.54
C PRO A 309 -6.90 1.46 1.19
N LEU A 310 -5.72 1.59 0.58
CA LEU A 310 -4.65 2.44 1.10
C LEU A 310 -5.03 3.92 1.05
N LEU A 311 -5.69 4.35 -0.05
CA LEU A 311 -6.19 5.71 -0.18
C LEU A 311 -7.25 6.03 0.87
N ARG A 312 -8.16 5.10 1.14
CA ARG A 312 -9.17 5.29 2.18
C ARG A 312 -8.52 5.34 3.57
N PHE A 313 -7.55 4.48 3.87
CA PHE A 313 -6.84 4.52 5.15
C PHE A 313 -6.21 5.89 5.38
N GLU A 314 -5.50 6.40 4.36
CA GLU A 314 -4.84 7.70 4.40
C GLU A 314 -5.83 8.86 4.50
N ASP A 315 -6.87 8.88 3.67
CA ASP A 315 -7.90 9.93 3.68
C ASP A 315 -8.59 10.00 5.05
N HIS A 316 -9.05 8.86 5.57
CA HIS A 316 -9.75 8.83 6.85
C HIS A 316 -8.82 9.20 8.02
N ASN A 317 -7.55 8.75 8.00
CA ASN A 317 -6.59 9.10 9.04
C ASN A 317 -6.21 10.59 8.99
N SER A 318 -5.95 11.13 7.80
CA SER A 318 -5.57 12.53 7.62
C SER A 318 -6.74 13.46 7.98
N MET A 319 -7.95 13.15 7.52
CA MET A 319 -9.15 13.94 7.80
C MET A 319 -9.59 13.86 9.27
N ALA A 320 -9.33 12.77 9.99
CA ALA A 320 -9.53 12.71 11.43
C ALA A 320 -8.75 13.82 12.17
N HIS A 321 -7.62 14.26 11.61
CA HIS A 321 -6.79 15.34 12.13
C HIS A 321 -6.91 16.64 11.33
N SER A 322 -7.94 16.77 10.48
CA SER A 322 -8.17 17.94 9.61
C SER A 322 -6.96 18.30 8.75
N ILE A 323 -6.37 17.29 8.10
CA ILE A 323 -5.24 17.42 7.17
C ILE A 323 -5.68 16.96 5.78
N GLU A 324 -5.46 17.80 4.78
CA GLU A 324 -5.60 17.44 3.37
C GLU A 324 -4.36 16.67 2.92
N SER A 325 -4.52 15.39 2.56
CA SER A 325 -3.42 14.64 1.94
C SER A 325 -3.38 14.79 0.41
N ARG A 326 -2.18 14.91 -0.14
CA ARG A 326 -1.91 15.08 -1.58
C ARG A 326 -0.90 14.05 -2.05
N LEU A 327 -1.22 13.39 -3.16
CA LEU A 327 -0.48 12.21 -3.65
C LEU A 327 0.18 12.46 -5.02
N PRO A 328 1.46 12.87 -5.08
CA PRO A 328 2.17 13.15 -6.33
C PRO A 328 2.24 11.97 -7.30
N PHE A 329 2.35 10.74 -6.78
CA PHE A 329 2.42 9.56 -7.64
C PHE A 329 1.10 9.23 -8.36
N LEU A 330 0.00 9.89 -7.98
CA LEU A 330 -1.33 9.70 -8.57
C LEU A 330 -1.76 10.85 -9.49
N ASP A 331 -0.83 11.68 -9.94
CA ASP A 331 -1.11 12.59 -11.06
C ASP A 331 -1.49 11.77 -12.29
N HIS A 332 -2.67 12.03 -12.87
CA HIS A 332 -3.17 11.25 -14.01
C HIS A 332 -2.17 11.20 -15.16
N ARG A 333 -1.42 12.29 -15.42
CA ARG A 333 -0.40 12.32 -16.48
C ARG A 333 0.74 11.35 -16.19
N LEU A 334 1.17 11.29 -14.92
CA LEU A 334 2.21 10.37 -14.48
C LEU A 334 1.73 8.92 -14.55
N VAL A 335 0.51 8.65 -14.07
CA VAL A 335 -0.09 7.32 -14.09
C VAL A 335 -0.29 6.84 -15.52
N GLU A 336 -0.92 7.63 -16.39
CA GLU A 336 -1.12 7.30 -17.80
C GLU A 336 0.21 7.02 -18.51
N TRP A 337 1.22 7.88 -18.29
CA TRP A 337 2.55 7.69 -18.84
C TRP A 337 3.17 6.38 -18.34
N LEU A 338 3.20 6.14 -17.03
CA LEU A 338 3.73 4.90 -16.45
C LEU A 338 3.02 3.66 -16.99
N PHE A 339 1.71 3.69 -17.16
CA PHE A 339 0.97 2.55 -17.69
C PHE A 339 1.18 2.32 -19.19
N SER A 340 1.72 3.32 -19.90
CA SER A 340 2.11 3.22 -21.31
C SER A 340 3.53 2.71 -21.51
N THR A 341 4.44 2.87 -20.53
CA THR A 341 5.86 2.51 -20.68
C THR A 341 6.14 1.02 -20.47
N PRO A 342 7.17 0.45 -21.15
CA PRO A 342 7.55 -0.95 -21.01
C PRO A 342 7.83 -1.35 -19.55
N SER A 343 7.59 -2.63 -19.22
CA SER A 343 7.82 -3.16 -17.87
C SER A 343 9.29 -3.04 -17.42
N ASP A 344 10.22 -2.98 -18.37
CA ASP A 344 11.66 -2.81 -18.14
C ASP A 344 12.04 -1.45 -17.53
N THR A 345 11.22 -0.42 -17.75
CA THR A 345 11.40 0.89 -17.10
C THR A 345 11.14 0.80 -15.60
N LYS A 346 10.33 -0.17 -15.17
CA LYS A 346 9.91 -0.34 -13.77
C LYS A 346 10.73 -1.41 -13.07
N ILE A 347 11.03 -2.51 -13.75
CA ILE A 347 11.82 -3.61 -13.22
C ILE A 347 12.97 -3.95 -14.16
N SER A 348 14.19 -3.89 -13.64
CA SER A 348 15.39 -4.28 -14.37
C SER A 348 16.51 -4.62 -13.40
N HIS A 349 17.37 -5.56 -13.78
CA HIS A 349 18.54 -5.98 -13.00
C HIS A 349 18.18 -6.39 -11.55
N GLY A 350 17.06 -7.11 -11.40
CA GLY A 350 16.53 -7.52 -10.10
C GLY A 350 16.08 -6.36 -9.21
N THR A 351 15.97 -5.14 -9.71
CA THR A 351 15.58 -3.94 -8.95
C THR A 351 14.19 -3.46 -9.38
N THR A 352 13.37 -3.02 -8.43
CA THR A 352 12.07 -2.38 -8.69
C THR A 352 12.20 -0.85 -8.74
N LYS A 353 11.21 -0.19 -9.34
CA LYS A 353 11.12 1.27 -9.50
C LYS A 353 12.36 1.88 -10.17
N VAL A 354 12.94 1.18 -11.14
CA VAL A 354 14.18 1.60 -11.82
C VAL A 354 14.07 3.03 -12.35
N ILE A 355 12.97 3.36 -13.04
CA ILE A 355 12.75 4.71 -13.57
C ILE A 355 12.77 5.80 -12.49
N LEU A 356 12.20 5.54 -11.31
CA LEU A 356 12.23 6.50 -10.19
C LEU A 356 13.66 6.66 -9.66
N ARG A 357 14.38 5.55 -9.46
CA ARG A 357 15.77 5.56 -8.97
C ARG A 357 16.70 6.28 -9.93
N ASP A 358 16.58 6.00 -11.22
CA ASP A 358 17.41 6.61 -12.25
C ASP A 358 17.13 8.11 -12.40
N SER A 359 15.86 8.51 -12.29
CA SER A 359 15.45 9.92 -12.39
C SER A 359 15.82 10.74 -11.17
N MET A 360 15.86 10.11 -10.00
CA MET A 360 16.13 10.77 -8.73
C MET A 360 17.55 10.57 -8.21
N LYS A 361 18.43 9.89 -8.97
CA LYS A 361 19.79 9.50 -8.53
C LYS A 361 20.64 10.66 -8.01
N ASP A 362 20.47 11.86 -8.59
CA ASP A 362 21.25 13.05 -8.25
C ASP A 362 20.60 13.89 -7.13
N LEU A 363 19.37 13.53 -6.73
CA LEU A 363 18.60 14.20 -5.66
C LEU A 363 18.46 13.36 -4.40
N LEU A 364 18.54 12.03 -4.49
CA LEU A 364 18.39 11.13 -3.36
C LEU A 364 19.75 10.79 -2.71
N PRO A 365 19.80 10.59 -1.38
CA PRO A 365 20.93 9.95 -0.74
C PRO A 365 21.16 8.55 -1.32
N ASN A 366 22.42 8.19 -1.61
CA ASN A 366 22.79 6.89 -2.18
C ASN A 366 22.22 5.69 -1.41
N ILE A 367 22.21 5.75 -0.07
CA ILE A 367 21.68 4.69 0.78
C ILE A 367 20.18 4.44 0.57
N VAL A 368 19.41 5.49 0.25
CA VAL A 368 17.99 5.39 -0.07
C VAL A 368 17.80 4.95 -1.52
N ASN A 369 18.55 5.55 -2.45
CA ASN A 369 18.41 5.27 -3.88
C ASN A 369 18.75 3.82 -4.25
N HIS A 370 19.68 3.17 -3.54
CA HIS A 370 20.10 1.79 -3.80
C HIS A 370 19.46 0.75 -2.89
N ARG A 371 18.57 1.17 -1.99
CA ARG A 371 17.87 0.29 -1.05
C ARG A 371 17.04 -0.77 -1.79
N GLN A 372 17.23 -2.05 -1.47
CA GLN A 372 16.51 -3.18 -2.09
C GLN A 372 15.48 -3.82 -1.16
N ASP A 373 15.64 -3.64 0.15
CA ASP A 373 14.67 -4.06 1.14
C ASP A 373 13.46 -3.12 1.10
N LYS A 374 12.31 -3.68 0.72
CA LYS A 374 11.03 -3.01 0.91
C LYS A 374 10.47 -3.46 2.26
N ILE A 375 10.58 -2.60 3.26
CA ILE A 375 9.88 -2.78 4.51
C ILE A 375 8.57 -1.99 4.38
N GLY A 376 7.43 -2.64 4.55
CA GLY A 376 6.15 -1.93 4.68
C GLY A 376 6.18 -1.05 5.92
N PHE A 377 5.21 -0.15 6.08
CA PHE A 377 5.09 0.69 7.27
C PHE A 377 4.63 -0.14 8.50
N ASN A 378 5.44 -1.15 8.86
CA ASN A 378 5.10 -2.21 9.79
C ASN A 378 5.34 -1.75 11.22
N THR A 379 4.36 -2.02 12.06
CA THR A 379 4.43 -1.91 13.51
C THR A 379 4.88 -3.25 14.11
N PRO A 380 5.45 -3.26 15.32
CA PRO A 380 5.92 -4.47 16.00
C PRO A 380 4.76 -5.24 16.66
N GLU A 381 3.72 -5.56 15.88
CA GLU A 381 2.51 -6.27 16.30
C GLU A 381 2.84 -7.57 17.03
N ASP A 382 3.78 -8.34 16.47
CA ASP A 382 4.20 -9.62 17.00
C ASP A 382 4.76 -9.50 18.44
N THR A 383 5.54 -8.45 18.69
CA THR A 383 6.12 -8.22 20.02
C THR A 383 5.09 -7.64 20.98
N TRP A 384 4.25 -6.71 20.52
CA TRP A 384 3.20 -6.12 21.34
C TRP A 384 2.17 -7.17 21.78
N PHE A 385 1.71 -8.04 20.88
CA PHE A 385 0.72 -9.07 21.20
C PHE A 385 1.26 -10.16 22.11
N ARG A 386 2.54 -10.55 22.01
CA ARG A 386 3.16 -11.47 22.98
C ARG A 386 3.48 -10.82 24.33
N GLY A 387 3.65 -9.50 24.34
CA GLY A 387 4.05 -8.72 25.51
C GLY A 387 2.89 -7.97 26.14
N LYS A 388 2.99 -6.64 26.12
CA LYS A 388 2.11 -5.74 26.89
C LYS A 388 0.63 -5.78 26.46
N LEU A 389 0.34 -6.14 25.20
CA LEU A 389 -1.02 -6.27 24.70
C LEU A 389 -1.59 -7.69 24.80
N LYS A 390 -0.84 -8.64 25.38
CA LYS A 390 -1.28 -10.04 25.52
C LYS A 390 -2.65 -10.16 26.16
N GLY A 391 -2.85 -9.51 27.30
CA GLY A 391 -4.13 -9.56 28.03
C GLY A 391 -5.29 -9.00 27.21
N LEU A 392 -5.06 -7.94 26.42
CA LEU A 392 -6.08 -7.37 25.54
C LEU A 392 -6.48 -8.35 24.43
N VAL A 393 -5.49 -8.98 23.77
CA VAL A 393 -5.72 -9.98 22.72
C VAL A 393 -6.47 -11.19 23.28
N GLU A 394 -5.99 -11.75 24.39
CA GLU A 394 -6.61 -12.92 25.02
C GLU A 394 -8.05 -12.64 25.45
N ASN A 395 -8.29 -11.52 26.13
CA ASN A 395 -9.63 -11.13 26.59
C ASN A 395 -10.61 -10.90 25.43
N LEU A 396 -10.13 -10.34 24.31
CA LEU A 396 -10.98 -10.15 23.14
C LEU A 396 -11.39 -11.49 22.52
N VAL A 397 -10.45 -12.41 22.33
CA VAL A 397 -10.71 -13.71 21.70
C VAL A 397 -11.59 -14.62 22.57
N ILE A 398 -11.49 -14.54 23.90
CA ILE A 398 -12.33 -15.34 24.82
C ILE A 398 -13.66 -14.68 25.18
N SER A 399 -13.89 -13.43 24.75
CA SER A 399 -15.13 -12.72 25.06
C SER A 399 -16.36 -13.45 24.53
N GLU A 400 -17.51 -13.22 25.18
CA GLU A 400 -18.79 -13.82 24.77
C GLU A 400 -19.19 -13.39 23.35
N SER A 401 -19.04 -12.10 23.04
CA SER A 401 -19.34 -11.56 21.71
C SER A 401 -18.49 -12.24 20.62
N PHE A 402 -17.18 -12.39 20.85
CA PHE A 402 -16.30 -13.07 19.89
C PHE A 402 -16.68 -14.55 19.76
N SER A 403 -16.93 -15.23 20.88
CA SER A 403 -17.28 -16.66 20.91
C SER A 403 -18.62 -16.97 20.23
N SER A 404 -19.51 -15.98 20.11
CA SER A 404 -20.78 -16.11 19.40
C SER A 404 -20.65 -16.00 17.87
N ARG A 405 -19.50 -15.56 17.34
CA ARG A 405 -19.29 -15.32 15.90
C ARG A 405 -19.11 -16.63 15.12
N HIS A 406 -20.19 -17.16 14.54
CA HIS A 406 -20.20 -18.42 13.79
C HIS A 406 -19.28 -18.49 12.55
N PHE A 407 -18.72 -17.38 12.10
CA PHE A 407 -17.80 -17.34 10.96
C PHE A 407 -16.34 -17.65 11.33
N PHE A 408 -16.01 -17.75 12.63
CA PHE A 408 -14.72 -18.24 13.09
C PHE A 408 -14.77 -19.74 13.42
N ASN A 409 -13.65 -20.41 13.18
CA ASN A 409 -13.36 -21.71 13.77
C ASN A 409 -12.61 -21.46 15.09
N HIS A 410 -13.34 -21.47 16.21
CA HIS A 410 -12.80 -21.09 17.52
C HIS A 410 -11.66 -21.99 18.01
N ASP A 411 -11.65 -23.27 17.64
CA ASP A 411 -10.57 -24.19 18.02
C ASP A 411 -9.27 -23.80 17.31
N MET A 412 -9.36 -23.52 16.00
CA MET A 412 -8.21 -23.03 15.23
C MET A 412 -7.75 -21.64 15.69
N VAL A 413 -8.68 -20.74 16.05
CA VAL A 413 -8.32 -19.43 16.62
C VAL A 413 -7.52 -19.60 17.91
N LYS A 414 -7.94 -20.48 18.82
CA LYS A 414 -7.21 -20.78 20.07
C LYS A 414 -5.85 -21.41 19.80
N GLU A 415 -5.75 -22.33 18.84
CA GLU A 415 -4.48 -22.94 18.45
C GLU A 415 -3.50 -21.87 17.95
N TYR A 416 -3.92 -21.06 16.98
CA TYR A 416 -3.09 -19.99 16.42
C TYR A 416 -2.67 -18.96 17.47
N LEU A 417 -3.59 -18.58 18.36
CA LEU A 417 -3.28 -17.69 19.48
C LEU A 417 -2.21 -18.32 20.37
N ASN A 418 -2.34 -19.59 20.73
CA ASN A 418 -1.36 -20.29 21.55
C ASN A 418 0.02 -20.42 20.86
N GLU A 419 0.05 -20.77 19.57
CA GLU A 419 1.29 -20.83 18.79
C GLU A 419 2.00 -19.47 18.74
N HIS A 420 1.23 -18.39 18.62
CA HIS A 420 1.77 -17.03 18.67
C HIS A 420 2.32 -16.68 20.05
N MET A 421 1.53 -16.89 21.10
CA MET A 421 1.90 -16.55 22.47
C MET A 421 3.11 -17.34 22.98
N THR A 422 3.29 -18.58 22.51
CA THR A 422 4.45 -19.43 22.83
C THR A 422 5.67 -19.16 21.94
N GLY A 423 5.54 -18.32 20.91
CA GLY A 423 6.61 -18.03 19.96
C GLY A 423 6.91 -19.15 18.96
N LYS A 424 6.03 -20.16 18.85
CA LYS A 424 6.18 -21.26 17.88
C LYS A 424 6.07 -20.75 16.43
N GLN A 425 5.14 -19.82 16.18
CA GLN A 425 4.94 -19.20 14.88
C GLN A 425 4.37 -17.78 15.03
N ASP A 426 4.75 -16.86 14.13
CA ASP A 426 4.16 -15.52 14.10
C ASP A 426 2.82 -15.52 13.37
N HIS A 427 1.75 -15.20 14.10
CA HIS A 427 0.37 -15.08 13.61
C HIS A 427 -0.21 -13.68 13.86
N SER A 428 0.65 -12.68 14.10
CA SER A 428 0.26 -11.28 14.36
C SER A 428 -0.73 -10.73 13.34
N PHE A 429 -0.47 -10.94 12.05
CA PHE A 429 -1.35 -10.51 10.96
C PHE A 429 -2.76 -11.12 11.04
N ALA A 430 -2.90 -12.38 11.47
CA ALA A 430 -4.22 -12.99 11.64
C ALA A 430 -4.93 -12.44 12.88
N ILE A 431 -4.20 -12.33 13.99
CA ILE A 431 -4.69 -11.84 15.28
C ILE A 431 -5.21 -10.40 15.15
N TRP A 432 -4.45 -9.51 14.50
CA TRP A 432 -4.87 -8.12 14.26
C TRP A 432 -6.23 -8.06 13.57
N ARG A 433 -6.41 -8.86 12.52
CA ARG A 433 -7.65 -8.87 11.72
C ARG A 433 -8.85 -9.42 12.47
N TRP A 434 -8.63 -10.30 13.46
CA TRP A 434 -9.70 -10.75 14.35
C TRP A 434 -10.08 -9.63 15.31
N MET A 435 -9.08 -8.99 15.91
CA MET A 435 -9.24 -7.87 16.83
C MET A 435 -10.00 -6.72 16.17
N ASP A 436 -9.50 -6.25 15.03
CA ASP A 436 -10.06 -5.13 14.29
C ASP A 436 -11.49 -5.41 13.82
N LEU A 437 -11.74 -6.59 13.24
CA LEU A 437 -13.10 -6.97 12.85
C LEU A 437 -14.05 -7.02 14.05
N GLU A 438 -13.63 -7.62 15.16
CA GLU A 438 -14.48 -7.73 16.36
C GLU A 438 -14.77 -6.35 16.96
N LEU A 439 -13.79 -5.46 17.03
CA LEU A 439 -13.99 -4.09 17.50
C LEU A 439 -14.93 -3.31 16.60
N TRP A 440 -14.82 -3.48 15.28
CA TRP A 440 -15.74 -2.90 14.32
C TRP A 440 -17.17 -3.44 14.49
N LEU A 441 -17.34 -4.76 14.63
CA LEU A 441 -18.65 -5.39 14.84
C LEU A 441 -19.33 -4.86 16.11
N ARG A 442 -18.61 -4.78 17.23
CA ARG A 442 -19.12 -4.21 18.48
C ARG A 442 -19.54 -2.75 18.38
N LYS A 443 -18.96 -2.01 17.43
CA LYS A 443 -19.17 -0.57 17.28
C LYS A 443 -20.33 -0.26 16.33
N PHE A 444 -20.47 -1.04 15.26
CA PHE A 444 -21.35 -0.71 14.13
C PHE A 444 -22.48 -1.71 13.90
N ILE A 445 -22.40 -2.93 14.44
CA ILE A 445 -23.36 -4.02 14.17
C ILE A 445 -24.10 -4.46 15.42
N ASP A 446 -23.38 -4.68 16.53
CA ASP A 446 -23.98 -4.97 17.84
C ASP A 446 -24.59 -3.69 18.44
#